data_AF-A0A430JF97-F1
#
_entry.id   AF-A0A430JF97-F1
#
_cell.length_a   1.000
_cell.length_b   1.000
_cell.length_c   1.000
_cell.angle_alpha   90.00
_cell.angle_beta   90.00
_cell.angle_gamma   90.00
#
_symmetry.space_group_name_H-M   'P 1'
#
loop_
_entity.id
_entity.type
_entity.pdbx_description
1 polymer ?
#
loop_
_entity_poly.entity_id
_entity_poly.type
_entity_poly.pdbx_seq_one_letter_code
_entity_poly.pdbx_strand_id
1 'polypeptide(L)' 'MPKFAQASEEATAFLRQQTGSTQLECYTYIDPMNTDESFFIVKTSNKVIHVSFTEITYDKSNYTSLLQGLYKAIYE' A
#
# COMPACT_ATOMS: atom_id res chain seq x y z
N MET A 1 2.33 -16.91 12.78
CA MET A 1 3.12 -15.89 13.51
C MET A 1 2.59 -14.51 13.16
N PRO A 2 2.64 -13.52 14.05
CA PRO A 2 2.25 -12.15 13.72
C PRO A 2 3.14 -11.59 12.59
N LYS A 3 2.52 -10.89 11.65
CA LYS A 3 3.21 -10.18 10.55
C LYS A 3 3.33 -8.71 10.90
N PHE A 4 4.50 -8.13 10.66
CA PHE A 4 4.80 -6.74 11.00
C PHE A 4 5.05 -5.95 9.72
N ALA A 5 4.12 -5.04 9.40
CA ALA A 5 4.32 -4.09 8.31
C ALA A 5 5.29 -2.98 8.76
N GLN A 6 6.15 -2.56 7.83
CA GLN A 6 7.12 -1.48 8.03
C GLN A 6 6.64 -0.21 7.33
N ALA A 7 7.03 0.95 7.85
CA ALA A 7 6.69 2.22 7.19
C ALA A 7 7.29 2.25 5.77
N SER A 8 6.47 2.61 4.79
CA SER A 8 6.88 2.76 3.40
C SER A 8 6.87 4.24 3.03
N GLU A 9 8.04 4.87 3.08
CA GLU A 9 8.20 6.29 2.75
C GLU A 9 7.78 6.58 1.30
N GLU A 10 8.13 5.68 0.38
CA GLU A 10 7.79 5.81 -1.04
C GLU A 10 6.29 5.72 -1.29
N ALA A 11 5.62 4.69 -0.75
CA ALA A 11 4.17 4.54 -0.90
C ALA A 11 3.41 5.69 -0.22
N THR A 12 3.94 6.16 0.92
CA THR A 12 3.41 7.35 1.61
C THR A 12 3.52 8.56 0.71
N ALA A 13 4.71 8.90 0.22
CA ALA A 13 4.95 10.06 -0.63
C ALA A 13 4.06 10.03 -1.89
N PHE A 14 3.97 8.87 -2.55
CA PHE A 14 3.11 8.67 -3.71
C PHE A 14 1.64 8.98 -3.41
N LEU A 15 1.06 8.36 -2.37
CA LEU A 15 -0.34 8.57 -2.03
C LEU A 15 -0.63 10.00 -1.56
N ARG A 16 0.31 10.64 -0.86
CA ARG A 16 0.20 12.06 -0.50
C ARG A 16 0.20 12.95 -1.73
N GLN A 17 1.03 12.65 -2.74
CA GLN A 17 1.04 13.38 -3.99
C GLN A 17 -0.28 13.26 -4.75
N GLN A 18 -0.90 12.06 -4.75
CA GLN A 18 -2.19 11.83 -5.44
C GLN A 18 -3.38 12.46 -4.70
N THR A 19 -3.36 12.46 -3.37
CA THR A 19 -4.52 12.86 -2.54
C THR A 19 -4.42 14.27 -1.95
N GLY A 20 -3.23 14.85 -1.90
CA GLY A 20 -2.95 16.09 -1.18
C GLY A 20 -2.95 15.95 0.35
N SER A 21 -3.16 14.75 0.90
CA SER A 21 -3.26 14.54 2.35
C SER A 21 -1.87 14.49 3.01
N THR A 22 -1.61 15.36 3.97
CA THR A 22 -0.34 15.35 4.73
C THR A 22 -0.34 14.38 5.91
N GLN A 23 -1.52 13.88 6.31
CA GLN A 23 -1.70 12.99 7.46
C GLN A 23 -1.74 11.51 7.08
N LEU A 24 -1.66 11.20 5.79
CA LEU A 24 -1.65 9.82 5.31
C LEU A 24 -0.28 9.18 5.58
N GLU A 25 -0.28 7.96 6.11
CA GLU A 25 0.91 7.12 6.32
C GLU A 25 0.65 5.74 5.71
N CYS A 26 1.66 5.21 5.01
CA CYS A 26 1.57 3.91 4.36
C CYS A 26 2.60 2.97 4.97
N TYR A 27 2.17 1.75 5.28
CA TYR A 27 3.02 0.67 5.76
C TYR A 27 2.88 -0.51 4.82
N THR A 28 3.93 -1.29 4.67
CA THR A 28 3.97 -2.43 3.77
C THR A 28 4.60 -3.63 4.47
N TYR A 29 4.00 -4.79 4.24
CA TYR A 29 4.63 -6.07 4.51
C TYR A 29 4.77 -6.81 3.18
N ILE A 30 5.99 -7.23 2.86
CA ILE A 30 6.29 -8.03 1.67
C ILE A 30 6.83 -9.37 2.13
N ASP A 31 6.12 -10.43 1.77
CA ASP A 31 6.63 -11.80 1.91
C ASP A 31 7.30 -12.20 0.59
N PRO A 32 8.63 -12.42 0.58
CA PRO A 32 9.37 -12.74 -0.64
C PRO A 32 9.07 -14.14 -1.20
N MET A 33 8.50 -15.02 -0.37
CA MET A 33 8.16 -16.39 -0.76
C MET A 33 6.71 -16.52 -1.17
N ASN A 34 5.83 -15.66 -0.65
CA ASN A 34 4.42 -15.68 -0.97
C ASN A 34 3.85 -14.25 -1.11
N THR A 35 3.80 -13.75 -2.35
CA THR A 35 3.26 -12.42 -2.62
C THR A 35 1.79 -12.26 -2.21
N ASP A 36 1.03 -13.35 -2.12
CA ASP A 36 -0.40 -13.30 -1.76
C ASP A 36 -0.60 -12.97 -0.28
N GLU A 37 0.47 -13.14 0.51
CA GLU A 37 0.52 -12.82 1.94
C GLU A 37 1.05 -11.39 2.19
N SER A 38 1.39 -10.66 1.12
CA SER A 38 1.87 -9.28 1.13
C SER A 38 0.72 -8.28 1.10
N PHE A 39 0.87 -7.17 1.83
CA PHE A 39 -0.20 -6.20 1.99
C PHE A 39 0.33 -4.79 2.29
N PHE A 40 -0.54 -3.82 2.07
CA PHE A 40 -0.41 -2.44 2.56
C PHE A 40 -1.36 -2.18 3.72
N ILE A 41 -0.91 -1.35 4.66
CA ILE A 41 -1.77 -0.64 5.61
C ILE A 41 -1.69 0.84 5.30
N VAL A 42 -2.81 1.44 4.95
CA VAL A 42 -2.93 2.88 4.75
C VAL A 42 -3.68 3.48 5.93
N LYS A 43 -2.98 4.32 6.69
CA LYS A 43 -3.54 5.06 7.81
C LYS A 43 -3.81 6.49 7.38
N THR A 44 -5.02 6.94 7.62
CA THR A 44 -5.48 8.31 7.40
C THR A 44 -5.88 8.92 8.74
N SER A 45 -6.37 10.16 8.73
CA SER A 45 -6.80 10.86 9.94
C SER A 45 -7.97 10.21 10.67
N ASN A 46 -8.82 9.47 9.95
CA ASN A 46 -10.05 8.90 10.48
C ASN A 46 -10.21 7.38 10.24
N LYS A 47 -9.34 6.77 9.43
CA LYS A 47 -9.48 5.36 9.04
C LYS A 47 -8.12 4.67 8.89
N VAL A 48 -8.13 3.36 9.13
CA VAL A 48 -7.06 2.44 8.76
C VAL A 48 -7.62 1.48 7.72
N ILE A 49 -6.91 1.34 6.61
CA ILE A 49 -7.32 0.54 5.45
C ILE A 49 -6.25 -0.52 5.23
N HIS A 50 -6.66 -1.79 5.17
CA HIS A 50 -5.78 -2.91 4.82
C HIS A 50 -6.06 -3.31 3.38
N VAL A 51 -5.03 -3.42 2.56
CA VAL A 51 -5.14 -3.81 1.13
C VAL A 51 -4.16 -4.93 0.84
N SER A 52 -4.66 -6.11 0.51
CA SER A 52 -3.82 -7.22 0.05
C SER A 52 -3.28 -6.95 -1.35
N PHE A 53 -2.08 -7.43 -1.65
CA PHE A 53 -1.54 -7.36 -3.02
C PHE A 53 -2.42 -8.14 -4.00
N THR A 54 -3.14 -9.17 -3.53
CA THR A 54 -4.08 -9.95 -4.35
C THR A 54 -5.32 -9.17 -4.77
N GLU A 55 -5.65 -8.09 -4.08
CA GLU A 55 -6.75 -7.18 -4.42
C GLU A 55 -6.31 -6.09 -5.40
N ILE A 56 -5.01 -6.01 -5.68
CA ILE A 56 -4.41 -5.00 -6.55
C ILE A 56 -4.09 -5.62 -7.90
N THR A 57 -4.52 -4.97 -8.98
CA THR A 57 -4.04 -5.29 -10.33
C THR A 57 -2.79 -4.47 -10.63
N TYR A 58 -1.65 -5.13 -10.83
CA TYR A 58 -0.37 -4.47 -11.09
C TYR A 58 0.62 -5.35 -11.88
N ASP A 59 1.63 -4.71 -12.47
CA ASP A 59 2.78 -5.38 -13.09
C ASP A 59 3.83 -5.72 -12.02
N LYS A 60 4.13 -7.02 -11.84
CA LYS A 60 5.09 -7.51 -10.84
C LYS A 60 6.54 -7.04 -11.06
N SER A 61 6.88 -6.60 -12.27
CA SER A 61 8.20 -6.04 -12.57
C SER A 61 8.32 -4.54 -12.30
N ASN A 62 7.21 -3.88 -11.93
CA ASN A 62 7.13 -2.44 -11.79
C ASN A 62 6.44 -2.02 -10.48
N TYR A 63 7.24 -1.57 -9.52
CA TYR A 63 6.73 -1.13 -8.22
C TYR A 63 5.77 0.08 -8.33
N THR A 64 5.99 1.00 -9.27
CA THR A 64 5.07 2.13 -9.48
C THR A 64 3.69 1.66 -9.91
N SER A 65 3.60 0.59 -10.71
CA SER A 65 2.31 -0.02 -11.08
C SER A 65 1.55 -0.55 -9.86
N LEU A 66 2.26 -1.11 -8.88
CA LEU A 66 1.67 -1.54 -7.61
C LEU A 66 1.11 -0.37 -6.82
N LEU A 67 1.84 0.75 -6.73
CA LEU A 67 1.35 1.95 -6.02
C LEU A 67 0.14 2.59 -6.72
N GLN A 68 0.13 2.61 -8.04
CA GLN A 68 -1.03 3.05 -8.82
C GLN A 68 -2.24 2.16 -8.56
N GLY A 69 -2.05 0.84 -8.55
CA GLY A 69 -3.10 -0.11 -8.22
C GLY A 69 -3.61 0.04 -6.78
N LEU A 70 -2.71 0.28 -5.82
CA LEU A 70 -3.08 0.59 -4.43
C LEU A 70 -3.97 1.83 -4.33
N TYR A 71 -3.60 2.91 -5.02
CA TYR A 71 -4.42 4.13 -5.07
C TYR A 71 -5.83 3.84 -5.59
N LYS A 72 -5.92 3.10 -6.71
CA LYS A 72 -7.22 2.70 -7.28
C LYS A 72 -8.04 1.87 -6.30
N ALA A 73 -7.45 0.85 -5.68
CA ALA A 73 -8.14 -0.03 -4.74
C ALA A 73 -8.75 0.72 -3.52
N ILE A 74 -8.22 1.90 -3.18
CA ILE A 74 -8.71 2.69 -2.05
C ILE A 74 -9.73 3.75 -2.47
N TYR A 75 -9.58 4.32 -3.67
CA TYR A 75 -10.26 5.56 -4.06
C TYR A 75 -11.14 5.44 -5.32
N GLU A 76 -11.08 4.34 -6.08
CA GLU A 76 -11.93 4.05 -7.25
C GLU A 76 -12.81 2.82 -7.00
#